data_AF-A0A382EPM4-F1
#
_entry.id   AF-A0A382EPM4-F1
#
_cell.length_a   1.000
_cell.length_b   1.000
_cell.length_c   1.000
_cell.angle_alpha   90.00
_cell.angle_beta   90.00
_cell.angle_gamma   90.00
#
_symmetry.space_group_name_H-M   'P 1'
#
loop_
_entity.id
_entity.type
_entity.pdbx_description
1 polymer ?
#
loop_
_entity_poly.entity_id
_entity_poly.type
_entity_poly.pdbx_seq_one_letter_code
_entity_poly.pdbx_strand_id
1 'polypeptide(L)'
;LIPLALPVLSPVWPFGIVATLGQLRPDLQPVPDRRSLGFIELVVPTVLFFCGTVLTLVGLSLTTNQPPAYEAAPIILDTNFLIETLNSMGFGTDLALKLQWIHPTGLAGIGLSIVGWGLLLPIPGFPGDRILHALIGPIEMTHESNQTSLFISTLAFLLLIFISTEYWPWLLLVAIAAWRRFSPEQTPSPFVVDEYAGLDEVSMRQIGAVLLAILVLGYPGLEPSHELEGWDEGLSTDTWPAFMGFEDGQAEVELTLEPAGIMPVSGWLQMRVEGAPTGGWQIYSECLDDRGVCRFDDATQASPGSVTINLARNQMEASEQTFRLLILIDVADHVTEHAIVFQPTGVTTPIDPLWVMVEDTQTPRICVELLVVEGDYVNLTNYDPFWSFENETSLGPGLHDLCMRGHEGAIQSLSMQDDQFRRIGPSIVISRESLSNDILFLPVEGTQPRLQVSDGEWRIPEWFESNSGYVIARGESGSAFCPSTGVVAEVNASGDWDRNLADRSAILIPAGEIGNATLRFGESGWLALCDGTNMLASYRVVEGPDVMVDPG
;
A
#
# COMPACT_ATOMS: atom_id res chain seq x y z
N LEU A 1 8.00 42.14 2.81
CA LEU A 1 8.92 41.27 2.03
C LEU A 1 8.66 39.86 2.49
N ILE A 2 7.79 39.14 1.78
CA ILE A 2 7.61 37.71 1.98
C ILE A 2 8.85 37.07 1.33
N PRO A 3 9.66 36.29 2.05
CA PRO A 3 10.74 35.57 1.41
C PRO A 3 10.06 34.63 0.41
N LEU A 4 10.38 34.76 -0.88
CA LEU A 4 10.12 33.70 -1.84
C LEU A 4 10.97 32.51 -1.39
N ALA A 5 10.47 31.71 -0.44
CA ALA A 5 10.74 30.30 -0.46
C ALA A 5 10.22 29.85 -1.83
N LEU A 6 11.12 29.63 -2.78
CA LEU A 6 10.81 28.97 -4.04
C LEU A 6 10.25 27.60 -3.65
N PRO A 7 8.93 27.38 -3.70
CA PRO A 7 8.44 26.04 -3.46
C PRO A 7 8.74 25.36 -4.79
N VAL A 8 9.72 24.46 -4.81
CA VAL A 8 9.87 23.48 -5.91
C VAL A 8 8.50 22.82 -6.20
N LEU A 9 7.67 22.79 -5.16
CA LEU A 9 6.31 22.30 -5.02
C LEU A 9 5.21 23.19 -5.60
N SER A 10 5.51 24.43 -6.04
CA SER A 10 4.50 25.38 -6.52
C SER A 10 4.68 25.70 -8.00
N PRO A 11 3.60 25.76 -8.80
CA PRO A 11 3.66 26.15 -10.21
C PRO A 11 4.16 27.59 -10.45
N VAL A 12 4.45 28.35 -9.40
CA VAL A 12 4.87 29.75 -9.46
C VAL A 12 6.37 29.92 -9.78
N TRP A 13 7.24 28.94 -9.49
CA TRP A 13 8.69 29.13 -9.63
C TRP A 13 9.16 29.40 -11.07
N PRO A 14 8.60 28.79 -12.14
CA PRO A 14 9.00 29.12 -13.51
C PRO A 14 8.73 30.59 -13.85
N PHE A 15 7.63 31.15 -13.34
CA PHE A 15 7.30 32.57 -13.51
C PHE A 15 8.27 33.46 -12.74
N GLY A 16 8.73 33.04 -11.56
CA GLY A 16 9.78 33.74 -10.80
C GLY A 16 11.08 33.86 -11.59
N ILE A 17 11.51 32.78 -12.26
CA ILE A 17 12.68 32.79 -13.15
C ILE A 17 12.44 33.74 -14.34
N VAL A 18 11.31 33.59 -15.02
CA VAL A 18 10.99 34.39 -16.20
C VAL A 18 10.90 35.88 -15.86
N ALA A 19 10.30 36.23 -14.73
CA ALA A 19 10.14 37.61 -14.27
C ALA A 19 11.47 38.24 -13.87
N THR A 20 12.33 37.50 -13.15
CA THR A 20 13.66 38.00 -12.75
C THR A 20 14.60 38.14 -13.94
N LEU A 21 14.61 37.19 -14.87
CA LEU A 21 15.41 37.28 -16.09
C LEU A 21 14.87 38.33 -17.06
N GLY A 22 13.56 38.55 -17.12
CA GLY A 22 12.93 39.60 -17.93
C GLY A 22 13.27 41.03 -17.48
N GLN A 23 13.76 41.20 -16.24
CA GLN A 23 14.24 42.49 -15.73
C GLN A 23 15.66 42.83 -16.22
N LEU A 24 16.48 41.82 -16.52
CA LEU A 24 17.80 42.01 -17.09
C LEU A 24 17.66 42.23 -18.59
N ARG A 25 17.89 43.47 -19.03
CA ARG A 25 17.95 43.85 -20.45
C ARG A 25 19.39 43.68 -20.98
N PRO A 26 19.74 42.51 -21.56
CA PRO A 26 21.11 42.24 -22.03
C PRO A 26 21.50 43.09 -23.24
N ASP A 27 20.52 43.71 -23.89
CA ASP A 27 20.67 44.71 -24.95
C ASP A 27 21.23 46.04 -24.44
N LEU A 28 21.10 46.32 -23.14
CA LEU A 28 21.54 47.60 -22.55
C LEU A 28 22.94 47.54 -21.92
N GLN A 29 23.54 46.36 -21.79
CA GLN A 29 24.87 46.18 -21.21
C GLN A 29 25.85 45.67 -22.28
N PRO A 30 26.84 46.47 -22.69
CA PRO A 30 27.82 46.04 -23.68
C PRO A 30 28.72 44.94 -23.11
N VAL A 31 28.71 43.78 -23.76
CA VAL A 31 29.63 42.67 -23.49
C VAL A 31 30.78 42.74 -24.50
N PRO A 32 32.05 42.67 -24.08
CA PRO A 32 33.19 42.92 -24.96
C PRO A 32 33.29 41.92 -26.12
N ASP A 33 33.14 40.63 -25.84
CA ASP A 33 33.33 39.54 -26.81
C ASP A 33 32.43 38.33 -26.48
N ARG A 34 32.26 37.43 -27.47
CA ARG A 34 31.45 36.20 -27.32
C ARG A 34 31.97 35.27 -26.22
N ARG A 35 33.27 35.27 -25.96
CA ARG A 35 33.87 34.49 -24.86
C ARG A 35 33.40 35.01 -23.51
N SER A 36 33.46 36.32 -23.27
CA SER A 36 32.96 36.90 -22.02
C SER A 36 31.47 36.66 -21.83
N LEU A 37 30.68 36.75 -22.91
CA LEU A 37 29.25 36.41 -22.86
C LEU A 37 29.03 34.98 -22.34
N GLY A 38 29.73 34.00 -22.92
CA GLY A 38 29.61 32.60 -22.51
C GLY A 38 29.99 32.36 -21.05
N PHE A 39 31.08 32.96 -20.56
CA PHE A 39 31.47 32.81 -19.15
C PHE A 39 30.54 33.55 -18.18
N ILE A 40 30.13 34.79 -18.49
CA ILE A 40 29.23 35.57 -17.62
C ILE A 40 27.90 34.84 -17.44
N GLU A 41 27.32 34.33 -18.53
CA GLU A 41 26.04 33.62 -18.50
C GLU A 41 26.16 32.22 -17.86
N LEU A 42 27.34 31.60 -17.88
CA LEU A 42 27.58 30.30 -17.25
C LEU A 42 27.77 30.39 -15.72
N VAL A 43 28.28 31.52 -15.20
CA VAL A 43 28.62 31.67 -13.77
C VAL A 43 27.41 31.45 -12.87
N VAL A 44 26.29 32.15 -13.11
CA VAL A 44 25.13 32.09 -12.22
C VAL A 44 24.54 30.67 -12.15
N PRO A 45 24.20 30.00 -13.28
CA PRO A 45 23.68 28.64 -13.26
C PRO A 45 24.64 27.63 -12.60
N THR A 46 25.94 27.78 -12.87
CA THR A 46 26.98 26.90 -12.31
C THR A 46 27.08 27.04 -10.80
N VAL A 47 27.09 28.27 -10.28
CA VAL A 47 27.13 28.53 -8.84
C VAL A 47 25.86 27.99 -8.16
N LEU A 48 24.69 28.23 -8.74
CA LEU A 48 23.42 27.71 -8.21
C LEU A 48 23.44 26.18 -8.15
N PHE A 49 23.91 25.52 -9.20
CA PHE A 49 24.00 24.06 -9.27
C PHE A 49 24.96 23.47 -8.22
N PHE A 50 26.19 23.98 -8.13
CA PHE A 50 27.17 23.44 -7.18
C PHE A 50 26.85 23.79 -5.72
N CYS A 51 26.44 25.03 -5.43
CA CYS A 51 25.98 25.39 -4.10
C CYS A 51 24.72 24.60 -3.72
N GLY A 52 23.80 24.40 -4.67
CA GLY A 52 22.63 23.55 -4.49
C GLY A 52 23.02 22.12 -4.12
N THR A 53 23.92 21.51 -4.88
CA THR A 53 24.44 20.15 -4.63
C THR A 53 25.04 20.02 -3.22
N VAL A 54 25.87 20.99 -2.80
CA VAL A 54 26.47 21.01 -1.46
C VAL A 54 25.40 21.14 -0.37
N LEU A 55 24.43 22.02 -0.55
CA LEU A 55 23.33 22.21 0.41
C LEU A 55 22.42 20.97 0.49
N THR A 56 22.21 20.26 -0.62
CA THR A 56 21.48 18.99 -0.65
C THR A 56 22.19 17.94 0.21
N LEU A 57 23.49 17.75 0.02
CA LEU A 57 24.28 16.80 0.81
C LEU A 57 24.30 17.16 2.31
N VAL A 58 24.46 18.45 2.63
CA VAL A 58 24.36 18.93 4.02
C VAL A 58 22.97 18.67 4.57
N GLY A 59 21.91 18.93 3.80
CA GLY A 59 20.54 18.65 4.18
C GLY A 59 20.30 17.17 4.49
N LEU A 60 20.72 16.27 3.59
CA LEU A 60 20.62 14.82 3.78
C LEU A 60 21.36 14.33 5.04
N SER A 61 22.50 14.95 5.37
CA SER A 61 23.24 14.64 6.60
C SER A 61 22.53 15.11 7.88
N LEU A 62 21.71 16.16 7.79
CA LEU A 62 20.92 16.70 8.89
C LEU A 62 19.53 16.04 9.03
N THR A 63 19.02 15.42 7.95
CA THR A 63 17.74 14.72 7.96
C THR A 63 17.80 13.49 8.88
N THR A 64 16.83 13.40 9.79
CA THR A 64 16.63 12.25 10.69
C THR A 64 16.12 11.04 9.93
N ASN A 65 16.40 9.83 10.42
CA ASN A 65 15.79 8.61 9.88
C ASN A 65 14.37 8.38 10.41
N GLN A 66 13.95 9.12 11.44
CA GLN A 66 12.58 9.08 11.93
C GLN A 66 11.71 10.10 11.19
N PRO A 67 10.49 9.72 10.80
CA PRO A 67 9.54 10.62 10.15
C PRO A 67 9.10 11.72 11.14
N PRO A 68 8.92 12.97 10.68
CA PRO A 68 8.27 14.00 11.47
C PRO A 68 6.75 13.73 11.54
N ALA A 69 6.07 14.37 12.50
CA ALA A 69 4.62 14.31 12.57
C ALA A 69 3.99 15.09 11.41
N TYR A 70 3.30 14.37 10.52
CA TYR A 70 2.54 14.96 9.41
C TYR A 70 1.05 15.03 9.74
N GLU A 71 0.42 16.11 9.30
CA GLU A 71 -1.04 16.31 9.36
C GLU A 71 -1.68 16.27 7.95
N ALA A 72 -0.85 16.14 6.91
CA ALA A 72 -1.24 16.13 5.51
C ALA A 72 -0.20 15.39 4.67
N ALA A 73 -0.60 15.00 3.45
CA ALA A 73 0.26 14.29 2.52
C ALA A 73 1.60 15.02 2.30
N PRO A 74 2.74 14.36 2.57
CA PRO A 74 4.05 14.92 2.31
C PRO A 74 4.36 14.83 0.82
N ILE A 75 5.34 15.63 0.42
CA ILE A 75 5.83 15.63 -0.96
C ILE A 75 7.19 14.94 -0.99
N ILE A 76 7.25 13.87 -1.78
CA ILE A 76 8.48 13.15 -2.08
C ILE A 76 9.26 13.95 -3.11
N LEU A 77 10.58 13.94 -2.96
CA LEU A 77 11.51 14.61 -3.87
C LEU A 77 12.40 13.58 -4.55
N ASP A 78 12.57 13.73 -5.85
CA ASP A 78 13.60 13.02 -6.58
C ASP A 78 14.86 13.88 -6.70
N THR A 79 16.01 13.21 -6.74
CA THR A 79 17.31 13.88 -6.88
C THR A 79 17.91 13.66 -8.25
N ASN A 80 18.91 14.47 -8.61
CA ASN A 80 19.68 14.24 -9.81
C ASN A 80 20.70 13.10 -9.62
N PHE A 81 21.16 12.56 -10.74
CA PHE A 81 22.15 11.49 -10.78
C PHE A 81 23.44 11.81 -10.00
N LEU A 82 23.86 13.07 -9.96
CA LEU A 82 25.03 13.48 -9.19
C LEU A 82 24.84 13.25 -7.69
N ILE A 83 23.67 13.59 -7.14
CA ILE A 83 23.38 13.37 -5.71
C ILE A 83 23.27 11.88 -5.40
N GLU A 84 22.60 11.09 -6.26
CA GLU A 84 22.49 9.64 -6.09
C GLU A 84 23.88 8.97 -6.06
N THR A 85 24.74 9.30 -7.02
CA THR A 85 26.09 8.76 -7.09
C THR A 85 26.94 9.19 -5.90
N LEU A 86 26.92 10.48 -5.53
CA LEU A 86 27.66 10.96 -4.36
C LEU A 86 27.16 10.28 -3.08
N ASN A 87 25.84 10.12 -2.92
CA ASN A 87 25.28 9.47 -1.73
C ASN A 87 25.75 8.01 -1.60
N SER A 88 25.71 7.26 -2.69
CA SER A 88 26.21 5.87 -2.74
C SER A 88 27.71 5.73 -2.42
N MET A 89 28.50 6.80 -2.59
CA MET A 89 29.95 6.80 -2.33
C MET A 89 30.33 7.07 -0.87
N GLY A 90 29.37 7.32 0.03
CA GLY A 90 29.66 7.39 1.47
C GLY A 90 28.87 8.39 2.31
N PHE A 91 27.74 8.94 1.83
CA PHE A 91 26.95 9.92 2.60
C PHE A 91 25.68 9.36 3.26
N GLY A 92 25.31 8.10 3.03
CA GLY A 92 24.31 7.40 3.86
C GLY A 92 23.60 6.26 3.15
N THR A 93 23.17 5.26 3.93
CA THR A 93 22.04 4.41 3.57
C THR A 93 20.75 5.24 3.66
N ASP A 94 19.69 4.82 2.97
CA ASP A 94 18.34 5.39 3.15
C ASP A 94 18.09 6.75 2.47
N LEU A 95 18.66 6.96 1.27
CA LEU A 95 18.38 8.15 0.44
C LEU A 95 16.87 8.32 0.18
N ALA A 96 16.21 7.25 -0.26
CA ALA A 96 14.79 7.26 -0.58
C ALA A 96 13.94 7.68 0.64
N LEU A 97 14.23 7.10 1.80
CA LEU A 97 13.58 7.44 3.07
C LEU A 97 13.75 8.94 3.41
N LYS A 98 14.99 9.44 3.38
CA LYS A 98 15.29 10.82 3.75
C LYS A 98 14.73 11.86 2.78
N LEU A 99 14.48 11.48 1.53
CA LEU A 99 13.91 12.39 0.53
C LEU A 99 12.41 12.64 0.76
N GLN A 100 11.72 11.76 1.48
CA GLN A 100 10.32 11.93 1.85
C GLN A 100 10.12 13.08 2.88
N TRP A 101 11.14 13.39 3.70
CA TRP A 101 11.09 14.47 4.71
C TRP A 101 12.41 15.24 4.85
N ILE A 102 13.04 15.56 3.72
CA ILE A 102 14.36 16.18 3.73
C ILE A 102 14.40 17.48 4.55
N HIS A 103 15.49 17.69 5.29
CA HIS A 103 15.71 18.93 6.03
C HIS A 103 15.57 20.16 5.09
N PRO A 104 15.01 21.30 5.55
CA PRO A 104 14.78 22.49 4.71
C PRO A 104 16.03 22.99 3.95
N THR A 105 17.22 22.81 4.52
CA THR A 105 18.49 23.09 3.85
C THR A 105 18.70 22.24 2.59
N GLY A 106 18.34 20.95 2.67
CA GLY A 106 18.42 20.03 1.55
C GLY A 106 17.39 20.35 0.47
N LEU A 107 16.16 20.66 0.89
CA LEU A 107 15.10 21.16 -0.01
C LEU A 107 15.55 22.42 -0.77
N ALA A 108 16.14 23.39 -0.07
CA ALA A 108 16.71 24.58 -0.71
C ALA A 108 17.83 24.22 -1.69
N GLY A 109 18.67 23.24 -1.35
CA GLY A 109 19.72 22.74 -2.24
C GLY A 109 19.19 22.11 -3.53
N ILE A 110 18.15 21.27 -3.41
CA ILE A 110 17.47 20.66 -4.56
C ILE A 110 16.86 21.75 -5.45
N GLY A 111 16.16 22.71 -4.85
CA GLY A 111 15.58 23.83 -5.59
C GLY A 111 16.61 24.68 -6.33
N LEU A 112 17.75 25.01 -5.70
CA LEU A 112 18.84 25.75 -6.36
C LEU A 112 19.45 24.95 -7.52
N SER A 113 19.57 23.64 -7.37
CA SER A 113 20.09 22.75 -8.41
C SER A 113 19.15 22.67 -9.61
N ILE A 114 17.85 22.52 -9.38
CA ILE A 114 16.81 22.51 -10.41
C ILE A 114 16.77 23.84 -11.16
N VAL A 115 16.79 24.97 -10.44
CA VAL A 115 16.80 26.30 -11.05
C VAL A 115 18.08 26.52 -11.85
N GLY A 116 19.25 26.20 -11.29
CA GLY A 116 20.54 26.29 -11.99
C GLY A 116 20.55 25.46 -13.28
N TRP A 117 20.05 24.23 -13.22
CA TRP A 117 19.90 23.37 -14.39
C TRP A 117 18.91 23.95 -15.42
N GLY A 118 17.75 24.41 -14.97
CA GLY A 118 16.71 24.99 -15.84
C GLY A 118 17.18 26.25 -16.58
N LEU A 119 18.03 27.07 -15.96
CA LEU A 119 18.63 28.25 -16.61
C LEU A 119 19.58 27.91 -17.76
N LEU A 120 20.15 26.70 -17.78
CA LEU A 120 21.04 26.22 -18.84
C LEU A 120 20.27 25.65 -20.03
N LEU A 121 18.95 25.48 -19.92
CA LEU A 121 18.13 25.07 -21.06
C LEU A 121 18.20 26.12 -22.18
N PRO A 122 18.23 25.71 -23.46
CA PRO A 122 18.29 26.60 -24.61
C PRO A 122 16.94 27.27 -24.88
N ILE A 123 16.42 28.00 -23.90
CA ILE A 123 15.16 28.73 -23.93
C ILE A 123 15.47 30.20 -24.27
N PRO A 124 14.85 30.79 -25.30
CA PRO A 124 15.12 32.18 -25.66
C PRO A 124 14.98 33.13 -24.47
N GLY A 125 16.03 33.92 -24.23
CA GLY A 125 16.13 34.85 -23.10
C GLY A 125 16.58 34.23 -21.77
N PHE A 126 16.88 32.94 -21.71
CA PHE A 126 17.59 32.30 -20.60
C PHE A 126 19.11 32.31 -20.86
N PRO A 127 19.93 32.17 -19.81
CA PRO A 127 21.39 32.04 -19.95
C PRO A 127 21.81 30.94 -20.93
N GLY A 128 21.13 29.79 -20.92
CA GLY A 128 21.42 28.67 -21.83
C GLY A 128 21.34 29.00 -23.32
N ASP A 129 20.34 29.78 -23.74
CA ASP A 129 20.22 30.25 -25.13
C ASP A 129 21.30 31.28 -25.49
N ARG A 130 21.72 32.12 -24.54
CA ARG A 130 22.84 33.06 -24.74
C ARG A 130 24.19 32.36 -24.79
N ILE A 131 24.38 31.28 -24.03
CA ILE A 131 25.55 30.41 -24.12
C ILE A 131 25.57 29.72 -25.49
N LEU A 132 24.42 29.24 -25.99
CA LEU A 132 24.30 28.70 -27.33
C LEU A 132 24.66 29.74 -28.40
N HIS A 133 24.22 30.99 -28.21
CA HIS A 133 24.61 32.13 -29.05
C HIS A 133 26.09 32.45 -29.01
N ALA A 134 26.72 32.35 -27.83
CA ALA A 134 28.16 32.48 -27.69
C ALA A 134 28.90 31.36 -28.46
N LEU A 135 28.47 30.10 -28.32
CA LEU A 135 29.13 28.93 -28.93
C LEU A 135 28.98 28.85 -30.45
N ILE A 136 27.75 28.96 -30.97
CA ILE A 136 27.45 28.81 -32.40
C ILE A 136 27.74 30.13 -33.14
N GLY A 137 27.27 31.25 -32.60
CA GLY A 137 27.46 32.58 -33.17
C GLY A 137 26.25 33.10 -33.95
N PRO A 138 26.17 34.43 -34.14
CA PRO A 138 24.96 35.10 -34.63
C PRO A 138 24.60 34.72 -36.07
N ILE A 139 25.61 34.63 -36.96
CA ILE A 139 25.41 34.34 -38.38
C ILE A 139 24.82 32.95 -38.60
N GLU A 140 25.30 31.98 -37.82
CA GLU A 140 24.90 30.59 -37.99
C GLU A 140 23.59 30.28 -37.25
N MET A 141 23.25 31.02 -36.20
CA MET A 141 21.92 30.98 -35.56
C MET A 141 20.82 31.70 -36.35
N THR A 142 21.18 32.67 -37.20
CA THR A 142 20.22 33.41 -38.05
C THR A 142 19.99 32.77 -39.42
N HIS A 143 20.77 31.75 -39.77
CA HIS A 143 20.60 31.01 -41.00
C HIS A 143 19.26 30.26 -41.02
N GLU A 144 18.46 30.42 -42.07
CA GLU A 144 17.07 29.93 -42.17
C GLU A 144 16.91 28.44 -41.83
N SER A 145 17.86 27.61 -42.30
CA SER A 145 17.90 26.17 -42.02
C SER A 145 18.06 25.87 -40.52
N ASN A 146 18.91 26.61 -39.83
CA ASN A 146 19.20 26.38 -38.41
C ASN A 146 18.09 26.91 -37.52
N GLN A 147 17.45 28.02 -37.89
CA GLN A 147 16.26 28.53 -37.21
C GLN A 147 15.10 27.54 -37.29
N THR A 148 14.85 26.98 -38.49
CA THR A 148 13.80 25.98 -38.72
C THR A 148 14.10 24.68 -37.97
N SER A 149 15.36 24.23 -37.95
CA SER A 149 15.78 23.05 -37.19
C SER A 149 15.59 23.23 -35.68
N LEU A 150 16.04 24.37 -35.12
CA LEU A 150 15.85 24.69 -33.69
C LEU A 150 14.36 24.77 -33.35
N PHE A 151 13.55 25.34 -34.23
CA PHE A 151 12.10 25.40 -34.08
C PHE A 151 11.46 24.00 -34.01
N ILE A 152 11.75 23.14 -35.00
CA ILE A 152 11.24 21.76 -35.02
C ILE A 152 11.70 21.00 -33.78
N SER A 153 12.95 21.18 -33.35
CA SER A 153 13.48 20.57 -32.14
C SER A 153 12.74 21.01 -30.88
N THR A 154 12.46 22.31 -30.74
CA THR A 154 11.69 22.83 -29.59
C THR A 154 10.25 22.29 -29.57
N LEU A 155 9.61 22.15 -30.74
CA LEU A 155 8.27 21.59 -30.85
C LEU A 155 8.26 20.08 -30.53
N ALA A 156 9.26 19.34 -30.99
CA ALA A 156 9.40 17.92 -30.67
C ALA A 156 9.62 17.69 -29.17
N PHE A 157 10.48 18.50 -28.54
CA PHE A 157 10.72 18.46 -27.09
C PHE A 157 9.46 18.84 -26.30
N LEU A 158 8.69 19.82 -26.81
CA LEU A 158 7.40 20.17 -26.25
C LEU A 158 6.44 18.99 -26.26
N LEU A 159 6.25 18.36 -27.41
CA LEU A 159 5.39 17.19 -27.54
C LEU A 159 5.84 16.04 -26.64
N LEU A 160 7.16 15.80 -26.54
CA LEU A 160 7.72 14.77 -25.66
C LEU A 160 7.34 15.02 -24.21
N ILE A 161 7.57 16.23 -23.68
CA ILE A 161 7.25 16.54 -22.27
C ILE A 161 5.75 16.43 -22.01
N PHE A 162 4.90 16.97 -22.89
CA PHE A 162 3.44 16.89 -22.74
C PHE A 162 2.90 15.45 -22.72
N ILE A 163 3.58 14.51 -23.39
CA ILE A 163 3.18 13.10 -23.39
C ILE A 163 3.77 12.34 -22.19
N SER A 164 4.88 12.83 -21.62
CA SER A 164 5.69 12.05 -20.66
C SER A 164 5.52 12.45 -19.20
N THR A 165 4.94 13.62 -18.90
CA THR A 165 4.82 14.11 -17.52
C THR A 165 3.62 15.04 -17.34
N GLU A 166 3.04 15.00 -16.14
CA GLU A 166 2.01 15.95 -15.68
C GLU A 166 2.60 17.06 -14.79
N TYR A 167 3.92 17.05 -14.59
CA TYR A 167 4.61 18.02 -13.73
C TYR A 167 4.55 19.44 -14.33
N TRP A 168 3.67 20.25 -13.75
CA TRP A 168 3.33 21.60 -14.20
C TRP A 168 4.53 22.50 -14.52
N PRO A 169 5.59 22.56 -13.70
CA PRO A 169 6.72 23.43 -14.01
C PRO A 169 7.44 23.11 -15.33
N TRP A 170 7.56 21.82 -15.71
CA TRP A 170 8.14 21.46 -17.00
C TRP A 170 7.22 21.90 -18.15
N LEU A 171 5.91 21.66 -18.02
CA LEU A 171 4.92 22.09 -19.01
C LEU A 171 4.96 23.62 -19.23
N LEU A 172 5.10 24.40 -18.16
CA LEU A 172 5.21 25.86 -18.22
C LEU A 172 6.52 26.31 -18.88
N LEU A 173 7.66 25.75 -18.49
CA LEU A 173 8.96 26.10 -19.10
C LEU A 173 8.97 25.83 -20.59
N VAL A 174 8.43 24.69 -21.00
CA VAL A 174 8.28 24.30 -22.40
C VAL A 174 7.32 25.23 -23.15
N ALA A 175 6.18 25.58 -22.55
CA ALA A 175 5.23 26.51 -23.15
C ALA A 175 5.85 27.91 -23.34
N ILE A 176 6.62 28.39 -22.36
CA ILE A 176 7.37 29.65 -22.45
C ILE A 176 8.45 29.56 -23.53
N ALA A 177 9.17 28.43 -23.62
CA ALA A 177 10.18 28.20 -24.63
C ALA A 177 9.61 28.26 -26.04
N ALA A 178 8.49 27.56 -26.26
CA ALA A 178 7.75 27.64 -27.51
C ALA A 178 7.30 29.09 -27.76
N TRP A 179 6.55 29.71 -26.84
CA TRP A 179 6.02 31.07 -27.00
C TRP A 179 7.10 32.07 -27.43
N ARG A 180 8.24 32.10 -26.72
CA ARG A 180 9.33 33.02 -27.03
C ARG A 180 10.01 32.70 -28.37
N ARG A 181 10.07 31.43 -28.76
CA ARG A 181 10.61 31.02 -30.07
C ARG A 181 9.65 31.39 -31.22
N PHE A 182 8.34 31.33 -30.99
CA PHE A 182 7.30 31.74 -31.95
C PHE A 182 7.12 33.28 -32.02
N SER A 183 7.53 34.02 -31.00
CA SER A 183 7.46 35.49 -30.94
C SER A 183 8.84 36.15 -30.70
N PRO A 184 9.77 36.03 -31.67
CA PRO A 184 11.16 36.47 -31.50
C PRO A 184 11.32 37.98 -31.32
N GLU A 185 10.35 38.79 -31.78
CA GLU A 185 10.36 40.25 -31.61
C GLU A 185 10.33 40.70 -30.13
N GLN A 186 9.90 39.81 -29.23
CA GLN A 186 9.79 40.09 -27.79
C GLN A 186 11.04 39.71 -26.99
N THR A 187 12.05 39.09 -27.62
CA THR A 187 13.30 38.66 -26.96
C THR A 187 14.50 39.38 -27.58
N PRO A 188 15.02 40.45 -26.95
CA PRO A 188 16.18 41.17 -27.49
C PRO A 188 17.45 40.30 -27.42
N SER A 189 18.27 40.36 -28.47
CA SER A 189 19.58 39.72 -28.52
C SER A 189 20.58 40.45 -27.59
N PRO A 190 21.57 39.75 -27.01
CA PRO A 190 22.60 40.39 -26.19
C PRO A 190 23.44 41.36 -27.03
N PHE A 191 23.81 42.52 -26.45
CA PHE A 191 24.66 43.50 -27.15
C PHE A 191 26.14 43.16 -26.98
N VAL A 192 26.74 42.53 -28.00
CA VAL A 192 28.16 42.16 -28.02
C VAL A 192 28.93 43.15 -28.89
N VAL A 193 30.01 43.72 -28.35
CA VAL A 193 30.80 44.77 -29.03
C VAL A 193 31.64 44.17 -30.16
N ASP A 194 32.27 43.02 -29.92
CA ASP A 194 33.01 42.26 -30.93
C ASP A 194 32.35 40.89 -31.19
N GLU A 195 31.34 40.88 -32.06
CA GLU A 195 30.61 39.66 -32.47
C GLU A 195 31.42 38.78 -33.43
N TYR A 196 32.42 39.34 -34.10
CA TYR A 196 33.22 38.66 -35.12
C TYR A 196 34.50 38.03 -34.56
N ALA A 197 34.92 38.42 -33.35
CA ALA A 197 35.89 37.66 -32.57
C ALA A 197 35.35 36.23 -32.33
N GLY A 198 35.91 35.27 -33.06
CA GLY A 198 35.62 33.85 -32.84
C GLY A 198 36.03 33.41 -31.44
N LEU A 199 35.39 32.37 -30.92
CA LEU A 199 35.88 31.71 -29.71
C LEU A 199 37.14 30.89 -30.05
N ASP A 200 38.12 30.94 -29.15
CA ASP A 200 39.21 29.97 -29.17
C ASP A 200 38.68 28.56 -28.88
N GLU A 201 39.24 27.55 -29.55
CA GLU A 201 38.80 26.16 -29.46
C GLU A 201 38.83 25.63 -28.00
N VAL A 202 39.76 26.14 -27.19
CA VAL A 202 39.89 25.79 -25.77
C VAL A 202 38.71 26.32 -24.97
N SER A 203 38.40 27.63 -25.04
CA SER A 203 37.24 28.19 -24.34
C SER A 203 35.92 27.60 -24.82
N MET A 204 35.78 27.33 -26.12
CA MET A 204 34.59 26.68 -26.67
C MET A 204 34.37 25.29 -26.05
N ARG A 205 35.43 24.47 -25.96
CA ARG A 205 35.38 23.15 -25.32
C ARG A 205 35.10 23.24 -23.83
N GLN A 206 35.68 24.21 -23.13
CA GLN A 206 35.46 24.38 -21.68
C GLN A 206 34.00 24.74 -21.38
N ILE A 207 33.45 25.75 -22.06
CA ILE A 207 32.06 26.19 -21.87
C ILE A 207 31.11 25.05 -22.26
N GLY A 208 31.34 24.42 -23.41
CA GLY A 208 30.51 23.30 -23.88
C GLY A 208 30.56 22.08 -22.95
N ALA A 209 31.75 21.74 -22.42
CA ALA A 209 31.90 20.61 -21.51
C ALA A 209 31.22 20.85 -20.15
N VAL A 210 31.35 22.05 -19.58
CA VAL A 210 30.67 22.39 -18.31
C VAL A 210 29.16 22.40 -18.50
N LEU A 211 28.67 23.03 -19.57
CA LEU A 211 27.24 23.05 -19.91
C LEU A 211 26.69 21.63 -20.01
N LEU A 212 27.35 20.77 -20.79
CA LEU A 212 26.91 19.39 -21.00
C LEU A 212 27.02 18.55 -19.72
N ALA A 213 28.08 18.73 -18.93
CA ALA A 213 28.24 18.03 -17.66
C ALA A 213 27.11 18.36 -16.68
N ILE A 214 26.75 19.64 -16.53
CA ILE A 214 25.63 20.04 -15.65
C ILE A 214 24.30 19.53 -16.22
N LEU A 215 24.08 19.64 -17.54
CA LEU A 215 22.82 19.20 -18.14
C LEU A 215 22.58 17.68 -17.98
N VAL A 216 23.64 16.87 -18.09
CA VAL A 216 23.57 15.41 -17.95
C VAL A 216 23.52 14.99 -16.48
N LEU A 217 24.48 15.44 -15.66
CA LEU A 217 24.58 15.00 -14.26
C LEU A 217 23.54 15.65 -13.35
N GLY A 218 23.09 16.84 -13.71
CA GLY A 218 22.13 17.64 -12.97
C GLY A 218 20.68 17.43 -13.40
N TYR A 219 20.41 16.51 -14.33
CA TYR A 219 19.05 16.24 -14.78
C TYR A 219 18.16 15.84 -13.60
N PRO A 220 17.07 16.59 -13.32
CA PRO A 220 16.25 16.38 -12.12
C PRO A 220 15.13 15.35 -12.29
N GLY A 221 15.04 14.67 -13.43
CA GLY A 221 13.94 13.74 -13.72
C GLY A 221 12.70 14.40 -14.35
N LEU A 222 11.75 13.56 -14.77
CA LEU A 222 10.48 14.00 -15.36
C LEU A 222 9.47 14.47 -14.31
N GLU A 223 9.61 13.99 -13.08
CA GLU A 223 8.71 14.29 -11.97
C GLU A 223 9.54 14.49 -10.69
N PRO A 224 10.25 15.63 -10.58
CA PRO A 224 11.20 15.87 -9.49
C PRO A 224 10.55 15.96 -8.10
N SER A 225 9.22 16.04 -8.04
CA SER A 225 8.46 16.03 -6.81
C SER A 225 7.01 15.61 -7.04
N HIS A 226 6.47 14.76 -6.17
CA HIS A 226 5.07 14.31 -6.20
C HIS A 226 4.52 14.12 -4.78
N GLU A 227 3.19 14.28 -4.60
CA GLU A 227 2.53 14.00 -3.33
C GLU A 227 2.50 12.49 -3.07
N LEU A 228 2.81 12.06 -1.84
CA LEU A 228 2.68 10.67 -1.46
C LEU A 228 1.22 10.37 -1.11
N GLU A 229 0.56 9.62 -1.99
CA GLU A 229 -0.73 9.00 -1.68
C GLU A 229 -0.54 7.92 -0.61
N GLY A 230 -1.55 7.72 0.25
CA GLY A 230 -1.49 6.69 1.29
C GLY A 230 -0.41 6.90 2.36
N TRP A 231 0.05 8.13 2.56
CA TRP A 231 1.13 8.44 3.52
C TRP A 231 0.79 8.07 4.98
N ASP A 232 -0.50 8.04 5.31
CA ASP A 232 -1.09 7.65 6.60
C ASP A 232 -1.71 6.25 6.57
N GLU A 233 -1.42 5.44 5.55
CA GLU A 233 -1.83 4.04 5.51
C GLU A 233 -1.22 3.25 6.68
N GLY A 234 -1.95 2.22 7.11
CA GLY A 234 -1.58 1.37 8.24
C GLY A 234 -0.37 0.45 7.96
N LEU A 235 -0.49 -0.81 8.33
CA LEU A 235 0.61 -1.78 8.21
C LEU A 235 0.60 -2.45 6.82
N SER A 236 1.77 -2.55 6.18
CA SER A 236 1.92 -3.36 4.96
C SER A 236 2.06 -4.85 5.32
N THR A 237 1.39 -5.70 4.54
CA THR A 237 1.50 -7.16 4.63
C THR A 237 2.17 -7.78 3.42
N ASP A 238 2.76 -6.98 2.52
CA ASP A 238 3.32 -7.44 1.25
C ASP A 238 4.50 -8.41 1.44
N THR A 239 5.22 -8.27 2.56
CA THR A 239 6.35 -9.12 2.92
C THR A 239 5.93 -10.41 3.62
N TRP A 240 4.67 -10.53 4.03
CA TRP A 240 4.19 -11.67 4.81
C TRP A 240 3.90 -12.86 3.90
N PRO A 241 4.22 -14.09 4.32
CA PRO A 241 3.96 -15.27 3.51
C PRO A 241 2.45 -15.50 3.39
N ALA A 242 1.99 -15.93 2.21
CA ALA A 242 0.61 -16.40 2.00
C ALA A 242 0.47 -17.92 2.22
N PHE A 243 1.58 -18.66 2.10
CA PHE A 243 1.61 -20.11 2.20
C PHE A 243 2.89 -20.58 2.87
N MET A 244 2.78 -21.56 3.78
CA MET A 244 3.91 -22.22 4.40
C MET A 244 3.68 -23.73 4.56
N GLY A 245 4.75 -24.52 4.45
CA GLY A 245 4.75 -25.93 4.82
C GLY A 245 5.03 -26.09 6.32
N PHE A 246 4.49 -27.13 6.94
CA PHE A 246 4.85 -27.53 8.30
C PHE A 246 5.06 -29.03 8.44
N GLU A 247 5.78 -29.41 9.48
CA GLU A 247 6.09 -30.79 9.85
C GLU A 247 5.92 -30.95 11.36
N ASP A 248 5.67 -32.17 11.82
CA ASP A 248 5.64 -32.52 13.24
C ASP A 248 4.68 -31.68 14.09
N GLY A 249 3.55 -31.22 13.52
CA GLY A 249 2.57 -30.40 14.25
C GLY A 249 3.15 -29.13 14.90
N GLN A 250 4.23 -28.59 14.35
CA GLN A 250 4.85 -27.33 14.77
C GLN A 250 5.05 -26.41 13.56
N ALA A 251 4.77 -25.12 13.74
CA ALA A 251 5.06 -24.12 12.72
C ALA A 251 5.48 -22.80 13.37
N GLU A 252 6.43 -22.11 12.75
CA GLU A 252 6.94 -20.81 13.20
C GLU A 252 6.90 -19.83 12.03
N VAL A 253 6.39 -18.63 12.27
CA VAL A 253 6.38 -17.54 11.30
C VAL A 253 6.86 -16.25 11.95
N GLU A 254 7.74 -15.52 11.27
CA GLU A 254 8.15 -14.18 11.65
C GLU A 254 7.45 -13.17 10.73
N LEU A 255 6.75 -12.21 11.33
CA LEU A 255 6.06 -11.15 10.61
C LEU A 255 6.80 -9.83 10.82
N THR A 256 7.28 -9.23 9.74
CA THR A 256 7.89 -7.91 9.75
C THR A 256 6.79 -6.85 9.82
N LEU A 257 6.87 -5.96 10.80
CA LEU A 257 5.93 -4.86 10.98
C LEU A 257 6.50 -3.60 10.34
N GLU A 258 6.12 -3.37 9.08
CA GLU A 258 6.48 -2.17 8.32
C GLU A 258 5.22 -1.38 7.95
N PRO A 259 5.22 -0.05 8.13
CA PRO A 259 4.11 0.77 7.68
C PRO A 259 4.03 0.76 6.15
N ALA A 260 2.81 0.75 5.61
CA ALA A 260 2.57 0.95 4.18
C ALA A 260 2.86 2.41 3.80
N GLY A 261 2.45 3.34 4.67
CA GLY A 261 2.77 4.76 4.59
C GLY A 261 4.10 5.12 5.25
N ILE A 262 4.26 6.40 5.58
CA ILE A 262 5.45 6.93 6.24
C ILE A 262 5.24 7.21 7.73
N MET A 263 3.98 7.27 8.16
CA MET A 263 3.66 7.56 9.55
C MET A 263 4.03 6.39 10.45
N PRO A 264 4.47 6.65 11.69
CA PRO A 264 4.64 5.58 12.66
C PRO A 264 3.29 4.90 12.92
N VAL A 265 3.25 3.59 12.81
CA VAL A 265 2.03 2.81 12.98
C VAL A 265 2.08 2.07 14.31
N SER A 266 1.00 2.20 15.08
CA SER A 266 0.76 1.46 16.31
C SER A 266 -0.61 0.83 16.25
N GLY A 267 -0.76 -0.36 16.80
CA GLY A 267 -2.01 -1.10 16.71
C GLY A 267 -1.97 -2.46 17.39
N TRP A 268 -2.88 -3.31 16.97
CA TRP A 268 -3.04 -4.64 17.52
C TRP A 268 -3.07 -5.69 16.41
N LEU A 269 -2.50 -6.86 16.70
CA LEU A 269 -2.64 -8.06 15.92
C LEU A 269 -3.47 -9.06 16.71
N GLN A 270 -4.57 -9.52 16.13
CA GLN A 270 -5.35 -10.62 16.66
C GLN A 270 -5.26 -11.81 15.71
N MET A 271 -4.99 -12.98 16.26
CA MET A 271 -4.69 -14.17 15.48
C MET A 271 -5.71 -15.25 15.77
N ARG A 272 -6.12 -15.97 14.73
CA ARG A 272 -7.04 -17.09 14.83
C ARG A 272 -6.65 -18.19 13.87
N VAL A 273 -6.73 -19.44 14.33
CA VAL A 273 -6.59 -20.61 13.47
C VAL A 273 -7.97 -21.01 12.95
N GLU A 274 -8.07 -21.22 11.64
CA GLU A 274 -9.23 -21.76 10.96
C GLU A 274 -8.88 -23.09 10.26
N GLY A 275 -9.86 -23.98 10.16
CA GLY A 275 -9.69 -25.30 9.56
C GLY A 275 -10.20 -26.39 10.49
N ALA A 276 -9.53 -27.54 10.49
CA ALA A 276 -10.00 -28.71 11.22
C ALA A 276 -10.21 -28.42 12.72
N PRO A 277 -11.45 -28.49 13.23
CA PRO A 277 -11.82 -28.09 14.59
C PRO A 277 -11.22 -29.00 15.68
N THR A 278 -10.77 -30.20 15.29
CA THR A 278 -10.05 -31.13 16.17
C THR A 278 -8.54 -30.90 16.21
N GLY A 279 -8.04 -29.85 15.53
CA GLY A 279 -6.61 -29.56 15.42
C GLY A 279 -5.95 -29.11 16.71
N GLY A 280 -6.70 -28.47 17.61
CA GLY A 280 -6.21 -28.06 18.94
C GLY A 280 -4.96 -27.16 18.91
N TRP A 281 -4.78 -26.40 17.83
CA TRP A 281 -3.62 -25.54 17.63
C TRP A 281 -3.59 -24.44 18.70
N GLN A 282 -2.45 -24.30 19.36
CA GLN A 282 -2.18 -23.25 20.32
C GLN A 282 -1.21 -22.25 19.69
N ILE A 283 -1.57 -20.97 19.78
CA ILE A 283 -0.77 -19.85 19.29
C ILE A 283 0.04 -19.30 20.46
N TYR A 284 1.35 -19.20 20.27
CA TYR A 284 2.28 -18.63 21.23
C TYR A 284 3.09 -17.53 20.57
N SER A 285 3.20 -16.39 21.23
CA SER A 285 4.06 -15.29 20.83
C SER A 285 4.43 -14.51 22.09
N GLU A 286 5.61 -13.92 22.12
CA GLU A 286 6.06 -13.12 23.26
C GLU A 286 5.19 -11.88 23.49
N CYS A 287 4.52 -11.39 22.46
CA CYS A 287 3.68 -10.18 22.55
C CYS A 287 2.21 -10.45 22.92
N LEU A 288 1.76 -11.71 22.90
CA LEU A 288 0.36 -12.04 23.20
C LEU A 288 0.07 -11.80 24.68
N ASP A 289 -0.94 -10.98 24.97
CA ASP A 289 -1.45 -10.77 26.32
C ASP A 289 -2.44 -11.87 26.76
N ASP A 290 -2.94 -11.78 28.00
CA ASP A 290 -3.94 -12.73 28.53
C ASP A 290 -5.26 -12.74 27.73
N ARG A 291 -5.49 -11.73 26.88
CA ARG A 291 -6.65 -11.62 25.99
C ARG A 291 -6.38 -12.22 24.60
N GLY A 292 -5.17 -12.72 24.34
CA GLY A 292 -4.78 -13.27 23.05
C GLY A 292 -4.58 -12.22 21.96
N VAL A 293 -4.20 -10.98 22.33
CA VAL A 293 -3.93 -9.89 21.40
C VAL A 293 -2.49 -9.42 21.57
N CYS A 294 -1.83 -9.13 20.44
CA CYS A 294 -0.47 -8.63 20.38
C CYS A 294 -0.49 -7.13 20.08
N ARG A 295 0.00 -6.30 21.00
CA ARG A 295 0.14 -4.86 20.76
C ARG A 295 1.52 -4.56 20.18
N PHE A 296 1.56 -3.71 19.16
CA PHE A 296 2.81 -3.13 18.65
C PHE A 296 2.72 -1.61 18.65
N ASP A 297 3.85 -0.95 18.87
CA ASP A 297 3.93 0.50 19.01
C ASP A 297 5.07 1.05 18.14
N ASP A 298 4.83 2.21 17.51
CA ASP A 298 5.78 3.03 16.77
C ASP A 298 6.61 2.27 15.70
N ALA A 299 5.97 1.38 14.93
CA ALA A 299 6.60 0.74 13.77
C ALA A 299 6.87 1.78 12.67
N THR A 300 8.11 1.87 12.19
CA THR A 300 8.52 2.82 11.12
C THR A 300 9.35 2.13 10.05
N GLN A 301 9.43 2.71 8.86
CA GLN A 301 10.29 2.19 7.77
C GLN A 301 11.78 2.12 8.16
N ALA A 302 12.24 2.94 9.11
CA ALA A 302 13.64 2.96 9.56
C ALA A 302 13.93 1.95 10.67
N SER A 303 12.91 1.61 11.46
CA SER A 303 12.98 0.66 12.56
C SER A 303 11.73 -0.21 12.51
N PRO A 304 11.68 -1.16 11.56
CA PRO A 304 10.55 -2.07 11.47
C PRO A 304 10.47 -2.92 12.74
N GLY A 305 9.25 -3.19 13.18
CA GLY A 305 9.01 -4.16 14.24
C GLY A 305 9.10 -5.58 13.70
N SER A 306 9.13 -6.57 14.59
CA SER A 306 8.86 -7.95 14.21
C SER A 306 8.07 -8.67 15.29
N VAL A 307 7.23 -9.61 14.85
CA VAL A 307 6.45 -10.49 15.73
C VAL A 307 6.65 -11.91 15.27
N THR A 308 7.20 -12.74 16.16
CA THR A 308 7.33 -14.18 15.94
C THR A 308 6.12 -14.90 16.50
N ILE A 309 5.50 -15.75 15.69
CA ILE A 309 4.33 -16.54 16.04
C ILE A 309 4.72 -18.01 15.95
N ASN A 310 4.53 -18.71 17.05
CA ASN A 310 4.74 -20.14 17.18
C ASN A 310 3.40 -20.84 17.30
N LEU A 311 3.18 -21.84 16.47
CA LEU A 311 1.99 -22.67 16.43
C LEU A 311 2.41 -24.08 16.83
N ALA A 312 1.74 -24.65 17.83
CA ALA A 312 1.98 -26.03 18.22
C ALA A 312 0.67 -26.75 18.52
N ARG A 313 0.65 -28.05 18.24
CA ARG A 313 -0.45 -28.95 18.60
C ARG A 313 0.06 -30.24 19.22
N ASN A 314 -0.81 -30.91 19.98
CA ASN A 314 -0.51 -32.24 20.49
C ASN A 314 -0.74 -33.30 19.39
N GLN A 315 0.33 -33.92 18.90
CA GLN A 315 0.28 -34.88 17.79
C GLN A 315 -0.52 -36.16 18.10
N MET A 316 -0.68 -36.52 19.37
CA MET A 316 -1.28 -37.81 19.75
C MET A 316 -2.79 -37.91 19.49
N GLU A 317 -3.46 -36.82 19.10
CA GLU A 317 -4.93 -36.74 19.12
C GLU A 317 -5.60 -36.53 17.75
N ALA A 318 -4.90 -36.12 16.68
CA ALA A 318 -5.53 -35.92 15.37
C ALA A 318 -4.53 -35.91 14.19
N SER A 319 -5.04 -36.21 12.98
CA SER A 319 -4.26 -36.18 11.74
C SER A 319 -3.73 -34.77 11.39
N GLU A 320 -2.60 -34.72 10.68
CA GLU A 320 -2.06 -33.48 10.15
C GLU A 320 -2.91 -33.04 8.96
N GLN A 321 -3.56 -31.87 9.11
CA GLN A 321 -4.43 -31.30 8.10
C GLN A 321 -4.03 -29.85 7.88
N THR A 322 -4.27 -29.38 6.67
CA THR A 322 -4.10 -27.98 6.31
C THR A 322 -4.97 -27.10 7.20
N PHE A 323 -4.42 -25.98 7.64
CA PHE A 323 -5.12 -24.96 8.41
C PHE A 323 -4.71 -23.57 7.93
N ARG A 324 -5.49 -22.55 8.28
CA ARG A 324 -5.22 -21.15 7.94
C ARG A 324 -5.06 -20.35 9.22
N LEU A 325 -3.96 -19.60 9.33
CA LEU A 325 -3.82 -18.55 10.33
C LEU A 325 -4.39 -17.27 9.73
N LEU A 326 -5.48 -16.79 10.31
CA LEU A 326 -6.05 -15.49 9.99
C LEU A 326 -5.56 -14.47 11.01
N ILE A 327 -4.99 -13.38 10.51
CA ILE A 327 -4.42 -12.29 11.32
C ILE A 327 -5.24 -11.04 11.00
N LEU A 328 -5.97 -10.54 12.00
CA LEU A 328 -6.58 -9.22 11.95
C LEU A 328 -5.55 -8.19 12.38
N ILE A 329 -5.37 -7.17 11.55
CA ILE A 329 -4.52 -6.02 11.80
C ILE A 329 -5.46 -4.86 12.11
N ASP A 330 -5.44 -4.43 13.36
CA ASP A 330 -6.29 -3.37 13.89
C ASP A 330 -5.43 -2.13 14.14
N VAL A 331 -5.39 -1.25 13.14
CA VAL A 331 -4.76 0.06 13.18
C VAL A 331 -5.86 1.11 13.03
N ALA A 332 -5.69 2.27 13.68
CA ALA A 332 -6.65 3.36 13.60
C ALA A 332 -6.99 3.70 12.13
N ASP A 333 -8.28 3.68 11.82
CA ASP A 333 -8.88 3.92 10.49
C ASP A 333 -8.44 2.93 9.38
N HIS A 334 -7.59 1.94 9.69
CA HIS A 334 -7.02 0.98 8.74
C HIS A 334 -7.07 -0.45 9.33
N VAL A 335 -8.21 -1.11 9.18
CA VAL A 335 -8.40 -2.49 9.63
C VAL A 335 -8.33 -3.43 8.42
N THR A 336 -7.38 -4.35 8.44
CA THR A 336 -7.16 -5.32 7.35
C THR A 336 -7.01 -6.74 7.89
N GLU A 337 -7.16 -7.74 7.03
CA GLU A 337 -6.94 -9.14 7.37
C GLU A 337 -5.90 -9.76 6.43
N HIS A 338 -5.01 -10.57 6.99
CA HIS A 338 -4.05 -11.37 6.24
C HIS A 338 -4.21 -12.84 6.58
N ALA A 339 -4.16 -13.68 5.56
CA ALA A 339 -4.32 -15.13 5.70
C ALA A 339 -3.05 -15.86 5.28
N ILE A 340 -2.59 -16.78 6.13
CA ILE A 340 -1.46 -17.66 5.86
C ILE A 340 -1.97 -19.10 5.88
N VAL A 341 -1.85 -19.81 4.76
CA VAL A 341 -2.22 -21.23 4.68
C VAL A 341 -1.02 -22.10 5.05
N PHE A 342 -1.22 -22.96 6.04
CA PHE A 342 -0.23 -23.91 6.53
C PHE A 342 -0.59 -25.32 6.06
N GLN A 343 0.26 -25.92 5.24
CA GLN A 343 0.04 -27.26 4.67
C GLN A 343 1.06 -28.27 5.21
N PRO A 344 0.64 -29.46 5.67
CA PRO A 344 1.59 -30.49 6.09
C PRO A 344 2.39 -31.02 4.90
N THR A 345 3.68 -31.24 5.07
CA THR A 345 4.53 -31.82 4.02
C THR A 345 4.41 -33.35 4.00
N GLY A 346 4.41 -33.95 2.82
CA GLY A 346 4.43 -35.41 2.67
C GLY A 346 3.15 -36.15 3.08
N VAL A 347 2.06 -35.44 3.39
CA VAL A 347 0.76 -36.02 3.77
C VAL A 347 -0.33 -35.62 2.78
N THR A 348 -1.21 -36.56 2.43
CA THR A 348 -2.40 -36.29 1.63
C THR A 348 -3.39 -35.42 2.41
N THR A 349 -3.62 -34.20 1.94
CA THR A 349 -4.32 -33.13 2.67
C THR A 349 -5.06 -32.22 1.68
N PRO A 350 -6.15 -31.54 2.08
CA PRO A 350 -6.76 -30.52 1.23
C PRO A 350 -5.85 -29.30 1.05
N ILE A 351 -5.99 -28.57 -0.04
CA ILE A 351 -5.32 -27.28 -0.24
C ILE A 351 -6.00 -26.18 0.58
N ASP A 352 -7.33 -26.13 0.57
CA ASP A 352 -8.09 -25.18 1.40
C ASP A 352 -8.53 -25.87 2.71
N PRO A 353 -8.34 -25.23 3.87
CA PRO A 353 -8.82 -25.77 5.15
C PRO A 353 -10.35 -25.74 5.32
N LEU A 354 -11.10 -25.16 4.38
CA LEU A 354 -12.56 -25.06 4.41
C LEU A 354 -13.18 -25.69 3.17
N TRP A 355 -14.42 -26.17 3.32
CA TRP A 355 -15.27 -26.47 2.16
C TRP A 355 -15.74 -25.17 1.52
N VAL A 356 -15.49 -25.00 0.23
CA VAL A 356 -16.02 -23.89 -0.55
C VAL A 356 -17.45 -24.21 -0.97
N MET A 357 -18.39 -23.32 -0.63
CA MET A 357 -19.78 -23.45 -1.07
C MET A 357 -19.93 -22.95 -2.50
N VAL A 358 -20.03 -23.87 -3.45
CA VAL A 358 -20.16 -23.57 -4.89
C VAL A 358 -21.61 -23.28 -5.27
N GLU A 359 -22.56 -23.99 -4.65
CA GLU A 359 -24.01 -23.77 -4.86
C GLU A 359 -24.76 -23.80 -3.53
N ASP A 360 -25.36 -22.67 -3.14
CA ASP A 360 -26.26 -22.55 -1.99
C ASP A 360 -27.73 -22.67 -2.44
N THR A 361 -28.16 -23.91 -2.72
CA THR A 361 -29.55 -24.21 -3.12
C THR A 361 -30.16 -25.26 -2.18
N GLN A 362 -31.40 -25.69 -2.46
CA GLN A 362 -32.01 -26.82 -1.76
C GLN A 362 -31.16 -28.09 -1.80
N THR A 363 -30.31 -28.25 -2.83
CA THR A 363 -29.33 -29.34 -2.91
C THR A 363 -27.94 -28.72 -2.99
N PRO A 364 -27.30 -28.43 -1.85
CA PRO A 364 -26.07 -27.65 -1.82
C PRO A 364 -24.91 -28.42 -2.42
N ARG A 365 -23.95 -27.71 -3.00
CA ARG A 365 -22.71 -28.27 -3.55
C ARG A 365 -21.52 -27.63 -2.85
N ILE A 366 -20.68 -28.48 -2.24
CA ILE A 366 -19.45 -28.06 -1.58
C ILE A 366 -18.26 -28.75 -2.23
N CYS A 367 -17.14 -28.03 -2.38
CA CYS A 367 -15.95 -28.56 -3.03
C CYS A 367 -14.67 -28.13 -2.30
N VAL A 368 -13.63 -28.95 -2.41
CA VAL A 368 -12.25 -28.66 -1.98
C VAL A 368 -11.28 -29.36 -2.91
N GLU A 369 -10.09 -28.81 -3.10
CA GLU A 369 -9.01 -29.48 -3.82
C GLU A 369 -8.21 -30.35 -2.84
N LEU A 370 -8.01 -31.63 -3.19
CA LEU A 370 -7.24 -32.60 -2.40
C LEU A 370 -5.92 -32.91 -3.10
N LEU A 371 -4.80 -32.70 -2.40
CA LEU A 371 -3.49 -33.09 -2.88
C LEU A 371 -3.15 -34.49 -2.38
N VAL A 372 -3.03 -35.46 -3.29
CA VAL A 372 -2.54 -36.81 -3.00
C VAL A 372 -1.05 -36.87 -3.32
N VAL A 373 -0.24 -37.17 -2.32
CA VAL A 373 1.23 -37.17 -2.44
C VAL A 373 1.75 -38.28 -3.37
N GLU A 374 2.93 -38.08 -3.95
CA GLU A 374 3.54 -39.08 -4.83
C GLU A 374 3.71 -40.44 -4.13
N GLY A 375 3.20 -41.50 -4.76
CA GLY A 375 3.23 -42.86 -4.23
C GLY A 375 2.08 -43.22 -3.28
N ASP A 376 1.21 -42.29 -2.91
CA ASP A 376 0.00 -42.57 -2.13
C ASP A 376 -1.19 -42.89 -3.06
N TYR A 377 -2.06 -43.78 -2.60
CA TYR A 377 -3.31 -44.16 -3.26
C TYR A 377 -4.39 -44.26 -2.20
N VAL A 378 -5.38 -43.38 -2.28
CA VAL A 378 -6.38 -43.21 -1.23
C VAL A 378 -7.78 -43.52 -1.75
N ASN A 379 -8.59 -44.14 -0.89
CA ASN A 379 -10.00 -44.35 -1.17
C ASN A 379 -10.86 -43.59 -0.15
N LEU A 380 -11.71 -42.71 -0.66
CA LEU A 380 -12.55 -41.81 0.11
C LEU A 380 -13.90 -42.46 0.40
N THR A 381 -14.34 -42.37 1.65
CA THR A 381 -15.65 -42.86 2.07
C THR A 381 -16.35 -41.81 2.93
N ASN A 382 -17.66 -41.71 2.76
CA ASN A 382 -18.53 -40.86 3.56
C ASN A 382 -19.63 -41.73 4.19
N TYR A 383 -19.97 -41.44 5.45
CA TYR A 383 -21.04 -42.12 6.18
C TYR A 383 -22.27 -41.23 6.42
N ASP A 384 -22.21 -39.94 6.07
CA ASP A 384 -23.34 -39.03 6.18
C ASP A 384 -24.39 -39.34 5.09
N PRO A 385 -25.63 -39.70 5.46
CA PRO A 385 -26.68 -40.07 4.51
C PRO A 385 -27.21 -38.89 3.68
N PHE A 386 -26.96 -37.64 4.09
CA PHE A 386 -27.40 -36.45 3.38
C PHE A 386 -26.43 -35.99 2.28
N TRP A 387 -25.24 -36.58 2.21
CA TRP A 387 -24.17 -36.15 1.31
C TRP A 387 -23.65 -37.29 0.43
N SER A 388 -23.40 -36.98 -0.84
CA SER A 388 -22.89 -37.95 -1.83
C SER A 388 -21.71 -37.37 -2.62
N PHE A 389 -20.75 -38.20 -3.00
CA PHE A 389 -19.65 -37.79 -3.86
C PHE A 389 -20.14 -37.58 -5.30
N GLU A 390 -19.73 -36.48 -5.93
CA GLU A 390 -19.94 -36.27 -7.37
C GLU A 390 -18.82 -36.88 -8.22
N ASN A 391 -17.62 -36.96 -7.64
CA ASN A 391 -16.38 -37.32 -8.33
C ASN A 391 -15.91 -38.74 -7.97
N GLU A 392 -14.81 -39.17 -8.60
CA GLU A 392 -14.16 -40.45 -8.28
C GLU A 392 -13.65 -40.46 -6.83
N THR A 393 -13.87 -41.57 -6.12
CA THR A 393 -13.45 -41.71 -4.72
C THR A 393 -12.11 -42.42 -4.56
N SER A 394 -11.62 -43.07 -5.63
CA SER A 394 -10.35 -43.78 -5.66
C SER A 394 -9.32 -42.92 -6.36
N LEU A 395 -8.46 -42.26 -5.59
CA LEU A 395 -7.56 -41.23 -6.09
C LEU A 395 -6.11 -41.73 -6.06
N GLY A 396 -5.40 -41.52 -7.17
CA GLY A 396 -3.94 -41.69 -7.24
C GLY A 396 -3.21 -40.37 -6.98
N PRO A 397 -1.87 -40.35 -7.09
CA PRO A 397 -1.08 -39.14 -6.88
C PRO A 397 -1.48 -37.98 -7.79
N GLY A 398 -1.46 -36.76 -7.25
CA GLY A 398 -1.80 -35.54 -7.96
C GLY A 398 -2.85 -34.70 -7.25
N LEU A 399 -3.30 -33.65 -7.94
CA LEU A 399 -4.35 -32.75 -7.47
C LEU A 399 -5.71 -33.23 -7.98
N HIS A 400 -6.69 -33.34 -7.08
CA HIS A 400 -8.04 -33.81 -7.41
C HIS A 400 -9.12 -32.92 -6.80
N ASP A 401 -10.14 -32.60 -7.58
CA ASP A 401 -11.34 -31.92 -7.08
C ASP A 401 -12.21 -32.91 -6.31
N LEU A 402 -12.43 -32.62 -5.05
CA LEU A 402 -13.34 -33.37 -4.19
C LEU A 402 -14.61 -32.54 -4.01
N CYS A 403 -15.70 -32.95 -4.67
CA CYS A 403 -17.00 -32.29 -4.58
C CYS A 403 -18.05 -33.23 -3.98
N MET A 404 -18.91 -32.67 -3.15
CA MET A 404 -20.03 -33.36 -2.53
C MET A 404 -21.35 -32.64 -2.81
N ARG A 405 -22.37 -33.43 -3.15
CA ARG A 405 -23.74 -32.97 -3.34
C ARG A 405 -24.59 -33.34 -2.13
N GLY A 406 -25.18 -32.32 -1.52
CA GLY A 406 -26.14 -32.45 -0.45
C GLY A 406 -27.55 -32.67 -0.96
N HIS A 407 -28.31 -33.50 -0.24
CA HIS A 407 -29.77 -33.60 -0.38
C HIS A 407 -30.48 -32.41 0.31
N GLU A 408 -31.80 -32.34 0.17
CA GLU A 408 -32.60 -31.32 0.85
C GLU A 408 -32.42 -31.43 2.37
N GLY A 409 -32.05 -30.32 3.01
CA GLY A 409 -31.75 -30.26 4.44
C GLY A 409 -30.32 -30.65 4.84
N ALA A 410 -29.42 -30.91 3.88
CA ALA A 410 -28.07 -31.43 4.16
C ALA A 410 -27.17 -30.49 4.99
N ILE A 411 -27.39 -29.17 4.93
CA ILE A 411 -26.64 -28.23 5.79
C ILE A 411 -27.23 -28.21 7.20
N GLN A 412 -28.56 -28.31 7.33
CA GLN A 412 -29.27 -28.33 8.60
C GLN A 412 -29.04 -29.63 9.38
N SER A 413 -28.70 -30.73 8.69
CA SER A 413 -28.36 -32.01 9.34
C SER A 413 -26.98 -31.99 10.02
N LEU A 414 -26.12 -31.02 9.71
CA LEU A 414 -24.78 -30.90 10.29
C LEU A 414 -24.88 -30.38 11.74
N SER A 415 -24.53 -31.22 12.71
CA SER A 415 -24.71 -30.91 14.13
C SER A 415 -23.54 -30.19 14.77
N MET A 416 -22.33 -30.33 14.23
CA MET A 416 -21.12 -29.75 14.82
C MET A 416 -20.81 -28.38 14.21
N GLN A 417 -20.22 -27.51 15.01
CA GLN A 417 -19.78 -26.16 14.62
C GLN A 417 -18.32 -25.92 15.01
N ASP A 418 -17.64 -25.03 14.28
CA ASP A 418 -16.31 -24.54 14.66
C ASP A 418 -16.39 -23.29 15.56
N ASP A 419 -15.23 -22.74 15.93
CA ASP A 419 -15.13 -21.53 16.77
C ASP A 419 -15.68 -20.26 16.11
N GLN A 420 -16.04 -20.32 14.83
CA GLN A 420 -16.71 -19.26 14.07
C GLN A 420 -18.20 -19.56 13.84
N PHE A 421 -18.73 -20.57 14.51
CA PHE A 421 -20.12 -21.03 14.39
C PHE A 421 -20.48 -21.51 12.97
N ARG A 422 -19.48 -21.84 12.14
CA ARG A 422 -19.69 -22.49 10.83
C ARG A 422 -20.00 -23.95 11.06
N ARG A 423 -20.92 -24.51 10.27
CA ARG A 423 -21.25 -25.94 10.28
C ARG A 423 -20.06 -26.74 9.75
N ILE A 424 -19.69 -27.79 10.47
CA ILE A 424 -18.65 -28.73 10.02
C ILE A 424 -19.27 -29.65 8.99
N GLY A 425 -18.64 -29.75 7.81
CA GLY A 425 -19.11 -30.56 6.70
C GLY A 425 -19.11 -32.07 6.99
N PRO A 426 -19.55 -32.88 6.03
CA PRO A 426 -19.54 -34.34 6.18
C PRO A 426 -18.12 -34.87 6.42
N SER A 427 -17.99 -35.81 7.35
CA SER A 427 -16.71 -36.44 7.66
C SER A 427 -16.28 -37.38 6.54
N ILE A 428 -15.09 -37.15 5.97
CA ILE A 428 -14.55 -38.02 4.92
C ILE A 428 -13.46 -38.89 5.52
N VAL A 429 -13.63 -40.20 5.41
CA VAL A 429 -12.63 -41.18 5.84
C VAL A 429 -11.75 -41.50 4.64
N ILE A 430 -10.47 -41.17 4.79
CA ILE A 430 -9.40 -41.43 3.84
C ILE A 430 -8.78 -42.78 4.22
N SER A 431 -9.03 -43.80 3.41
CA SER A 431 -8.52 -45.15 3.64
C SER A 431 -7.34 -45.47 2.73
N ARG A 432 -6.33 -46.13 3.30
CA ARG A 432 -5.11 -46.60 2.63
C ARG A 432 -4.94 -48.09 2.88
N GLU A 433 -4.41 -48.85 1.92
CA GLU A 433 -4.33 -50.32 2.03
C GLU A 433 -3.47 -50.83 3.20
N SER A 434 -2.53 -50.02 3.71
CA SER A 434 -1.53 -50.46 4.69
C SER A 434 -1.31 -49.50 5.88
N LEU A 435 -2.11 -48.43 5.99
CA LEU A 435 -1.98 -47.41 7.03
C LEU A 435 -3.31 -47.22 7.77
N SER A 436 -3.27 -46.53 8.91
CA SER A 436 -4.49 -46.10 9.59
C SER A 436 -5.29 -45.15 8.70
N ASN A 437 -6.62 -45.22 8.82
CA ASN A 437 -7.49 -44.29 8.14
C ASN A 437 -7.36 -42.90 8.78
N ASP A 438 -7.27 -41.87 7.94
CA ASP A 438 -7.37 -40.47 8.35
C ASP A 438 -8.81 -39.99 8.18
N ILE A 439 -9.22 -39.02 9.00
CA ILE A 439 -10.55 -38.42 8.90
C ILE A 439 -10.41 -36.93 8.64
N LEU A 440 -11.03 -36.47 7.55
CA LEU A 440 -11.08 -35.07 7.17
C LEU A 440 -12.30 -34.40 7.81
N PHE A 441 -12.05 -33.31 8.53
CA PHE A 441 -13.09 -32.45 9.12
C PHE A 441 -12.85 -31.02 8.67
N LEU A 442 -13.66 -30.52 7.75
CA LEU A 442 -13.56 -29.14 7.29
C LEU A 442 -14.86 -28.39 7.60
N PRO A 443 -14.79 -27.19 8.18
CA PRO A 443 -15.93 -26.28 8.24
C PRO A 443 -16.37 -25.88 6.83
N VAL A 444 -17.67 -25.63 6.67
CA VAL A 444 -18.23 -25.15 5.40
C VAL A 444 -18.32 -23.63 5.41
N GLU A 445 -17.67 -23.01 4.45
CA GLU A 445 -17.66 -21.56 4.32
C GLU A 445 -19.09 -21.01 4.12
N GLY A 446 -19.41 -19.90 4.78
CA GLY A 446 -20.70 -19.23 4.64
C GLY A 446 -21.87 -19.91 5.35
N THR A 447 -21.62 -20.89 6.22
CA THR A 447 -22.66 -21.58 7.00
C THR A 447 -22.86 -21.04 8.42
N GLN A 448 -22.30 -19.88 8.73
CA GLN A 448 -22.61 -19.17 9.97
C GLN A 448 -24.13 -18.91 10.09
N PRO A 449 -24.67 -18.84 11.32
CA PRO A 449 -26.04 -18.41 11.56
C PRO A 449 -26.38 -17.12 10.81
N ARG A 450 -27.53 -17.07 10.16
CA ARG A 450 -27.94 -15.91 9.37
C ARG A 450 -28.72 -14.94 10.25
N LEU A 451 -28.32 -13.68 10.27
CA LEU A 451 -29.09 -12.58 10.83
C LEU A 451 -29.80 -11.85 9.68
N GLN A 452 -31.13 -11.94 9.66
CA GLN A 452 -31.94 -11.24 8.66
C GLN A 452 -32.22 -9.81 9.11
N VAL A 453 -31.95 -8.86 8.23
CA VAL A 453 -32.17 -7.44 8.47
C VAL A 453 -33.05 -6.90 7.35
N SER A 454 -33.98 -6.01 7.68
CA SER A 454 -34.93 -5.43 6.74
C SER A 454 -34.70 -3.93 6.67
N ASP A 455 -34.53 -3.38 5.47
CA ASP A 455 -34.31 -1.94 5.25
C ASP A 455 -33.13 -1.37 6.07
N GLY A 456 -32.10 -2.19 6.34
CA GLY A 456 -30.94 -1.80 7.14
C GLY A 456 -31.21 -1.51 8.62
N GLU A 457 -32.38 -1.89 9.15
CA GLU A 457 -32.74 -1.77 10.56
C GLU A 457 -32.90 -3.17 11.18
N TRP A 458 -32.20 -3.43 12.28
CA TRP A 458 -32.33 -4.66 13.05
C TRP A 458 -32.76 -4.33 14.48
N ARG A 459 -33.88 -4.90 14.92
CA ARG A 459 -34.38 -4.70 16.28
C ARG A 459 -33.81 -5.80 17.17
N ILE A 460 -33.09 -5.41 18.22
CA ILE A 460 -32.50 -6.38 19.14
C ILE A 460 -33.63 -7.11 19.88
N PRO A 461 -33.74 -8.45 19.76
CA PRO A 461 -34.75 -9.21 20.48
C PRO A 461 -34.53 -9.22 22.00
N GLU A 462 -35.61 -9.31 22.78
CA GLU A 462 -35.54 -9.36 24.26
C GLU A 462 -34.68 -10.53 24.79
N TRP A 463 -34.54 -11.62 24.05
CA TRP A 463 -33.72 -12.76 24.47
C TRP A 463 -32.20 -12.55 24.30
N PHE A 464 -31.76 -11.44 23.70
CA PHE A 464 -30.36 -11.01 23.75
C PHE A 464 -29.98 -10.41 25.11
N GLU A 465 -30.94 -10.21 26.00
CA GLU A 465 -30.68 -9.75 27.37
C GLU A 465 -29.76 -10.72 28.11
N SER A 466 -28.67 -10.19 28.64
CA SER A 466 -27.68 -10.95 29.39
C SER A 466 -27.49 -10.35 30.78
N ASN A 467 -27.21 -11.23 31.74
CA ASN A 467 -26.82 -10.85 33.10
C ASN A 467 -25.38 -10.28 33.16
N SER A 468 -24.62 -10.37 32.06
CA SER A 468 -23.30 -9.77 31.90
C SER A 468 -23.31 -8.82 30.69
N GLY A 469 -22.52 -7.75 30.77
CA GLY A 469 -22.31 -6.88 29.62
C GLY A 469 -21.56 -7.63 28.52
N TYR A 470 -21.87 -7.30 27.27
CA TYR A 470 -21.25 -7.91 26.10
C TYR A 470 -21.09 -6.86 25.00
N VAL A 471 -20.20 -7.14 24.05
CA VAL A 471 -19.89 -6.25 22.93
C VAL A 471 -20.55 -6.79 21.66
N ILE A 472 -21.19 -5.89 20.90
CA ILE A 472 -21.63 -6.17 19.53
C ILE A 472 -20.60 -5.53 18.60
N ALA A 473 -19.97 -6.34 17.76
CA ALA A 473 -19.03 -5.90 16.72
C ALA A 473 -19.59 -6.19 15.33
N ARG A 474 -19.30 -5.32 14.36
CA ARG A 474 -19.87 -5.37 13.00
C ARG A 474 -18.78 -5.09 11.97
N GLY A 475 -18.75 -5.86 10.88
CA GLY A 475 -17.90 -5.62 9.71
C GLY A 475 -18.61 -5.94 8.39
N GLU A 476 -18.39 -5.12 7.36
CA GLU A 476 -19.05 -5.20 6.05
C GLU A 476 -18.46 -6.32 5.19
N SER A 477 -17.19 -6.63 5.43
CA SER A 477 -16.44 -7.64 4.71
C SER A 477 -15.47 -8.39 5.63
N GLY A 478 -14.86 -9.44 5.09
CA GLY A 478 -13.91 -10.29 5.79
C GLY A 478 -14.54 -11.18 6.84
N SER A 479 -13.72 -11.69 7.75
CA SER A 479 -14.18 -12.59 8.81
C SER A 479 -14.58 -11.85 10.07
N ALA A 480 -15.50 -12.45 10.84
CA ALA A 480 -15.93 -11.91 12.13
C ALA A 480 -14.77 -11.87 13.13
N PHE A 481 -14.64 -10.76 13.86
CA PHE A 481 -13.68 -10.59 14.94
C PHE A 481 -14.26 -9.77 16.09
N CYS A 482 -13.75 -10.03 17.28
CA CYS A 482 -14.03 -9.22 18.45
C CYS A 482 -13.06 -8.03 18.53
N PRO A 483 -13.44 -6.89 19.12
CA PRO A 483 -12.56 -5.73 19.16
C PRO A 483 -11.26 -6.01 19.91
N SER A 484 -10.13 -5.61 19.33
CA SER A 484 -8.80 -5.77 19.94
C SER A 484 -8.62 -4.84 21.15
N THR A 485 -9.29 -3.69 21.11
CA THR A 485 -9.24 -2.66 22.16
C THR A 485 -10.26 -2.92 23.26
N GLY A 486 -9.87 -2.66 24.50
CA GLY A 486 -10.79 -2.72 25.66
C GLY A 486 -11.67 -1.49 25.82
N VAL A 487 -11.52 -0.48 24.96
CA VAL A 487 -12.25 0.79 25.05
C VAL A 487 -13.32 0.81 23.96
N VAL A 488 -14.50 0.31 24.32
CA VAL A 488 -15.67 0.26 23.44
C VAL A 488 -16.71 1.24 23.96
N ALA A 489 -17.38 1.97 23.06
CA ALA A 489 -18.41 2.92 23.44
C ALA A 489 -19.63 2.21 24.06
N GLU A 490 -19.93 2.53 25.31
CA GLU A 490 -21.10 1.99 26.02
C GLU A 490 -22.39 2.69 25.57
N VAL A 491 -23.41 1.88 25.28
CA VAL A 491 -24.74 2.39 24.93
C VAL A 491 -25.53 2.67 26.21
N ASN A 492 -26.25 3.79 26.22
CA ASN A 492 -27.23 4.05 27.26
C ASN A 492 -28.49 3.20 27.01
N ALA A 493 -28.53 2.01 27.61
CA ALA A 493 -29.63 1.04 27.45
C ALA A 493 -30.91 1.40 28.24
N SER A 494 -31.01 2.59 28.83
CA SER A 494 -32.22 3.01 29.54
C SER A 494 -33.31 3.48 28.58
N GLY A 495 -34.31 2.63 28.29
CA GLY A 495 -35.46 2.96 27.46
C GLY A 495 -35.25 2.69 25.97
N ASP A 496 -35.93 3.43 25.09
CA ASP A 496 -35.85 3.25 23.65
C ASP A 496 -34.61 3.96 23.08
N TRP A 497 -33.79 3.25 22.31
CA TRP A 497 -32.57 3.81 21.71
C TRP A 497 -32.28 3.25 20.31
N ASP A 498 -31.54 4.04 19.55
CA ASP A 498 -31.18 3.75 18.16
C ASP A 498 -29.70 4.11 17.93
N ARG A 499 -28.97 3.23 17.23
CA ARG A 499 -27.54 3.39 16.93
C ARG A 499 -27.19 2.91 15.53
N ASN A 500 -26.42 3.73 14.83
CA ASN A 500 -25.75 3.34 13.58
C ASN A 500 -24.46 2.59 13.90
N LEU A 501 -24.25 1.44 13.26
CA LEU A 501 -22.99 0.71 13.26
C LEU A 501 -22.34 0.84 11.87
N ALA A 502 -21.18 1.47 11.83
CA ALA A 502 -20.33 1.55 10.64
C ALA A 502 -19.51 0.26 10.45
N ASP A 503 -18.80 0.17 9.34
CA ASP A 503 -17.82 -0.90 9.15
C ASP A 503 -16.76 -0.89 10.27
N ARG A 504 -16.37 -2.10 10.70
CA ARG A 504 -15.42 -2.37 11.79
C ARG A 504 -15.69 -1.59 13.09
N SER A 505 -16.96 -1.33 13.40
CA SER A 505 -17.39 -0.64 14.62
C SER A 505 -17.89 -1.61 15.69
N ALA A 506 -17.84 -1.18 16.95
CA ALA A 506 -18.33 -1.96 18.07
C ALA A 506 -19.00 -1.10 19.14
N ILE A 507 -19.96 -1.69 19.84
CA ILE A 507 -20.69 -1.08 20.96
C ILE A 507 -20.73 -2.03 22.15
N LEU A 508 -20.65 -1.48 23.36
CA LEU A 508 -20.81 -2.23 24.60
C LEU A 508 -22.25 -2.11 25.08
N ILE A 509 -22.89 -3.26 25.28
CA ILE A 509 -24.22 -3.40 25.87
C ILE A 509 -24.03 -3.68 27.37
N PRO A 510 -24.54 -2.83 28.27
CA PRO A 510 -24.44 -3.05 29.71
C PRO A 510 -25.32 -4.24 30.15
N ALA A 511 -25.00 -4.82 31.32
CA ALA A 511 -25.80 -5.88 31.91
C ALA A 511 -27.20 -5.37 32.31
N GLY A 512 -28.24 -6.14 32.02
CA GLY A 512 -29.64 -5.82 32.39
C GLY A 512 -30.60 -5.76 31.20
N GLU A 513 -31.72 -5.06 31.39
CA GLU A 513 -32.75 -4.88 30.37
C GLU A 513 -32.23 -3.96 29.25
N ILE A 514 -32.34 -4.42 27.99
CA ILE A 514 -31.79 -3.72 26.82
C ILE A 514 -32.75 -2.63 26.30
N GLY A 515 -34.00 -2.64 26.78
CA GLY A 515 -35.06 -1.74 26.31
C GLY A 515 -35.43 -2.00 24.85
N ASN A 516 -36.15 -1.07 24.23
CA ASN A 516 -36.49 -1.17 22.81
C ASN A 516 -35.34 -0.63 21.96
N ALA A 517 -34.44 -1.53 21.55
CA ALA A 517 -33.20 -1.18 20.85
C ALA A 517 -33.28 -1.48 19.35
N THR A 518 -32.88 -0.50 18.53
CA THR A 518 -32.71 -0.69 17.09
C THR A 518 -31.27 -0.37 16.69
N LEU A 519 -30.67 -1.26 15.90
CA LEU A 519 -29.38 -1.06 15.27
C LEU A 519 -29.56 -0.83 13.77
N ARG A 520 -28.84 0.16 13.23
CA ARG A 520 -28.85 0.51 11.82
C ARG A 520 -27.51 0.17 11.19
N PHE A 521 -27.50 -0.69 10.18
CA PHE A 521 -26.30 -1.09 9.45
C PHE A 521 -26.65 -1.69 8.08
N GLY A 522 -25.65 -1.83 7.20
CA GLY A 522 -25.86 -2.36 5.86
C GLY A 522 -26.35 -3.82 5.82
N GLU A 523 -27.02 -4.18 4.73
CA GLU A 523 -27.75 -5.45 4.53
C GLU A 523 -26.87 -6.70 4.29
N SER A 524 -25.56 -6.57 4.44
CA SER A 524 -24.57 -7.64 4.21
C SER A 524 -23.42 -7.56 5.24
N GLY A 525 -22.51 -8.53 5.26
CA GLY A 525 -21.38 -8.57 6.19
C GLY A 525 -21.61 -9.54 7.36
N TRP A 526 -21.06 -9.22 8.54
CA TRP A 526 -21.10 -10.07 9.72
C TRP A 526 -21.34 -9.28 11.00
N LEU A 527 -21.97 -9.91 11.99
CA LEU A 527 -22.16 -9.37 13.34
C LEU A 527 -21.66 -10.38 14.36
N ALA A 528 -20.82 -9.95 15.29
CA ALA A 528 -20.27 -10.80 16.34
C ALA A 528 -20.69 -10.31 17.73
N LEU A 529 -20.98 -11.26 18.61
CA LEU A 529 -21.16 -11.04 20.04
C LEU A 529 -19.87 -11.43 20.75
N CYS A 530 -19.37 -10.57 21.63
CA CYS A 530 -18.05 -10.73 22.22
C CYS A 530 -18.06 -10.45 23.72
N ASP A 531 -17.23 -11.22 24.45
CA ASP A 531 -16.81 -10.91 25.82
C ASP A 531 -15.32 -10.59 25.78
N GLY A 532 -14.99 -9.30 25.77
CA GLY A 532 -13.65 -8.85 25.43
C GLY A 532 -13.26 -9.29 24.01
N THR A 533 -12.20 -10.09 23.90
CA THR A 533 -11.69 -10.64 22.64
C THR A 533 -12.25 -12.02 22.31
N ASN A 534 -13.01 -12.62 23.23
CA ASN A 534 -13.61 -13.94 23.05
C ASN A 534 -14.95 -13.83 22.32
N MET A 535 -15.14 -14.66 21.29
CA MET A 535 -16.35 -14.66 20.48
C MET A 535 -17.42 -15.56 21.12
N LEU A 536 -18.55 -14.97 21.50
CA LEU A 536 -19.70 -15.67 22.07
C LEU A 536 -20.67 -16.18 20.99
N ALA A 537 -20.80 -15.42 19.90
CA ALA A 537 -21.59 -15.80 18.73
C ALA A 537 -21.11 -15.03 17.50
N SER A 538 -21.33 -15.61 16.32
CA SER A 538 -21.07 -14.97 15.03
C SER A 538 -22.24 -15.18 14.10
N TYR A 539 -22.63 -14.13 13.41
CA TYR A 539 -23.74 -14.12 12.46
C TYR A 539 -23.31 -13.54 11.13
N ARG A 540 -23.81 -14.10 10.05
CA ARG A 540 -23.75 -13.51 8.71
C ARG A 540 -25.00 -12.68 8.47
N VAL A 541 -24.82 -11.40 8.15
CA VAL A 541 -25.93 -10.48 7.86
C VAL A 541 -26.41 -10.71 6.43
N VAL A 542 -27.73 -10.84 6.26
CA VAL A 542 -28.37 -11.03 4.96
C VAL A 542 -29.67 -10.23 4.91
N GLU A 543 -29.96 -9.57 3.78
CA GLU A 543 -31.24 -8.89 3.58
C GLU A 543 -32.41 -9.88 3.63
N GLY A 544 -33.44 -9.54 4.41
CA GLY A 544 -34.64 -10.34 4.55
C GLY A 544 -35.58 -9.83 5.63
N PRO A 545 -36.83 -10.34 5.67
CA PRO A 545 -37.74 -10.00 6.75
C PRO A 545 -37.11 -10.41 8.09
N ASP A 546 -37.24 -9.59 9.13
CA ASP A 546 -36.70 -9.87 10.47
C ASP A 546 -37.45 -11.05 11.12
N VAL A 547 -37.08 -12.25 10.68
CA VAL A 547 -37.59 -13.54 11.13
C VAL A 547 -36.36 -14.38 11.43
N MET A 548 -35.85 -14.25 12.66
CA MET A 548 -34.79 -15.15 13.09
C MET A 548 -35.39 -16.55 13.26
N VAL A 549 -35.17 -17.40 12.25
CA VAL A 549 -35.50 -18.82 12.30
C VAL A 549 -34.28 -19.54 12.88
N ASP A 550 -34.33 -19.76 14.19
CA ASP A 550 -33.44 -20.62 14.99
C ASP A 550 -32.17 -19.94 15.59
N PRO A 551 -32.08 -19.78 16.93
CA PRO A 551 -30.80 -19.66 17.60
C PRO A 551 -30.18 -21.07 17.59
N GLY A 552 -29.24 -21.29 16.68
CA GLY A 552 -28.81 -22.62 16.24
C GLY A 552 -28.20 -23.56 17.29
#